data_AF-A0A6N7BEQ8-F1
#
_entry.id   AF-A0A6N7BEQ8-F1
#
_cell.length_a   1.000
_cell.length_b   1.000
_cell.length_c   1.000
_cell.angle_alpha   90.00
_cell.angle_beta   90.00
_cell.angle_gamma   90.00
#
_symmetry.space_group_name_H-M   'P 1'
#
loop_
_entity.id
_entity.type
_entity.pdbx_description
1 polymer ?
#
loop_
_entity_poly.entity_id
_entity_poly.type
_entity_poly.pdbx_seq_one_letter_code
_entity_poly.pdbx_strand_id
1 'polypeptide(L)' 'MTTLIDGKKVAADIREELKKKCDMLKSVAFDVPGLVTILVGNNPASEAYVNSKAKACDEIGMRSKVEKLSAETSEQ' A
#
# COMPACT_ATOMS: atom_id res chain seq x y z
N MET A 1 31.03 0.83 17.89
CA MET A 1 29.89 1.71 17.53
C MET A 1 29.02 0.97 16.55
N THR A 2 27.71 0.95 16.75
CA THR A 2 26.76 0.26 15.87
C THR A 2 25.97 1.29 15.09
N THR A 3 25.85 1.09 13.78
CA THR A 3 25.06 1.97 12.90
C THR A 3 23.59 1.62 13.04
N LEU A 4 22.74 2.62 13.32
CA LEU A 4 21.29 2.44 13.31
C LEU A 4 20.81 2.33 11.87
N ILE A 5 20.12 1.23 11.55
CA ILE A 5 19.40 1.09 10.29
C ILE A 5 18.00 1.66 10.49
N ASP A 6 17.79 2.91 10.06
CA ASP A 6 16.50 3.58 10.16
C ASP A 6 15.59 3.22 8.97
N GLY A 7 14.78 2.17 9.16
CA GLY A 7 13.81 1.73 8.16
C GLY A 7 12.72 2.76 7.87
N LYS A 8 12.42 3.70 8.77
CA LYS A 8 11.42 4.74 8.52
C LYS A 8 11.93 5.76 7.51
N LYS A 9 13.19 6.19 7.69
CA LYS A 9 13.86 7.07 6.72
C LYS A 9 13.94 6.41 5.35
N VAL A 10 14.47 5.18 5.29
CA VAL A 10 14.59 4.43 4.03
C VAL A 10 13.24 4.26 3.34
N ALA A 11 12.18 3.94 4.09
CA ALA A 11 10.84 3.81 3.52
C ALA A 11 10.28 5.15 3.00
N ALA A 12 10.61 6.28 3.63
CA ALA A 12 10.21 7.60 3.15
C ALA A 12 10.91 7.94 1.83
N ASP A 13 12.21 7.70 1.73
CA ASP A 13 13.01 7.94 0.53
C ASP A 13 12.46 7.11 -0.66
N ILE A 14 12.14 5.83 -0.42
CA ILE A 14 11.53 4.94 -1.42
C ILE A 14 10.16 5.45 -1.86
N ARG A 15 9.31 5.92 -0.94
CA ARG A 15 7.99 6.47 -1.27
C ARG A 15 8.10 7.71 -2.14
N GLU A 16 9.07 8.59 -1.88
CA GLU A 16 9.30 9.78 -2.70
C GLU A 16 9.71 9.40 -4.14
N GLU A 17 10.60 8.42 -4.29
CA GLU A 17 11.01 7.92 -5.61
C GLU A 17 9.84 7.30 -6.38
N LEU A 18 9.05 6.45 -5.71
CA LEU A 18 7.88 5.81 -6.32
C LEU A 18 6.80 6.81 -6.71
N LYS A 19 6.59 7.86 -5.92
CA LYS A 19 5.67 8.95 -6.25
C LYS A 19 6.05 9.60 -7.58
N LYS A 20 7.32 9.96 -7.76
CA LYS A 20 7.83 10.55 -9.02
C LYS A 20 7.61 9.62 -10.22
N LYS A 21 7.81 8.31 -10.04
CA LYS A 21 7.55 7.31 -11.10
C LYS A 21 6.05 7.21 -11.43
N CYS A 22 5.18 7.17 -10.43
CA CYS A 22 3.74 7.12 -10.63
C CYS A 22 3.21 8.39 -11.32
N ASP A 23 3.71 9.56 -10.93
CA ASP A 23 3.36 10.83 -11.55
C ASP A 23 3.84 10.90 -13.01
N MET A 24 5.03 10.35 -13.30
CA MET A 24 5.52 10.20 -14.67
C MET A 24 4.59 9.30 -15.49
N LEU A 25 4.19 8.12 -14.98
CA LEU A 25 3.24 7.23 -15.67
C LEU A 25 1.91 7.93 -16.01
N LYS A 26 1.36 8.71 -15.07
CA LYS A 26 0.15 9.53 -15.31
C LYS A 26 0.36 10.53 -16.46
N SER A 27 1.54 11.17 -16.50
CA SER A 27 1.84 12.22 -17.48
C SER A 27 1.93 11.71 -18.92
N VAL A 28 2.36 10.46 -19.11
CA VAL A 28 2.49 9.83 -20.43
C VAL A 28 1.25 9.03 -20.85
N ALA A 29 0.10 9.32 -20.23
CA ALA A 29 -1.20 8.68 -20.48
C ALA A 29 -1.23 7.15 -20.25
N PHE A 30 -0.30 6.60 -19.46
CA PHE A 30 -0.39 5.23 -18.97
C PHE A 30 -1.20 5.18 -17.66
N ASP A 31 -1.90 4.07 -17.47
CA ASP A 31 -2.58 3.80 -16.20
C ASP A 31 -1.57 3.64 -15.07
N VAL A 32 -1.95 4.11 -13.88
CA VAL A 32 -1.15 3.89 -12.69
C VAL A 32 -1.32 2.48 -12.13
N PRO A 33 -0.27 1.90 -11.52
CA PRO A 33 -0.38 0.64 -10.82
C PRO A 33 -1.45 0.67 -9.73
N GLY A 34 -2.10 -0.48 -9.52
CA GLY A 34 -3.14 -0.66 -8.51
C GLY A 34 -2.82 -1.80 -7.55
N LEU A 35 -3.20 -1.65 -6.29
CA LEU A 35 -3.16 -2.70 -5.28
C LEU A 35 -4.57 -2.99 -4.75
N VAL A 36 -5.01 -4.24 -4.85
CA VAL A 36 -6.23 -4.73 -4.21
C VAL A 36 -5.84 -5.61 -3.04
N THR A 37 -6.37 -5.32 -1.85
CA THR A 37 -6.15 -6.12 -0.64
C THR A 37 -7.46 -6.74 -0.20
N ILE A 38 -7.46 -8.06 0.04
CA ILE A 38 -8.63 -8.79 0.53
C ILE A 38 -8.47 -9.01 2.03
N LEU A 39 -9.44 -8.55 2.80
CA LEU A 39 -9.52 -8.70 4.25
C LEU A 39 -10.71 -9.59 4.61
N VAL A 40 -10.44 -10.76 5.19
CA VAL A 40 -11.46 -11.70 5.65
C VAL A 40 -11.63 -11.55 7.16
N GLY A 41 -12.86 -11.28 7.62
CA GLY A 41 -13.18 -11.07 9.03
C GLY A 41 -12.68 -9.72 9.57
N ASN A 42 -12.65 -9.59 10.90
CA ASN A 42 -12.51 -8.31 11.60
C ASN A 42 -11.32 -8.27 12.58
N ASN A 43 -10.21 -8.93 12.26
CA ASN A 43 -9.02 -8.89 13.12
C ASN A 43 -8.43 -7.46 13.13
N PRO A 44 -8.36 -6.78 14.30
CA PRO A 44 -7.89 -5.39 14.38
C PRO A 44 -6.46 -5.19 13.86
N ALA A 45 -5.58 -6.18 14.05
CA ALA A 45 -4.20 -6.10 13.55
C ALA A 45 -4.15 -6.17 12.01
N SER A 46 -4.99 -7.04 11.43
CA SER A 46 -5.12 -7.15 9.97
C SER A 46 -5.71 -5.87 9.38
N GLU A 47 -6.72 -5.28 10.00
CA GLU A 47 -7.28 -3.99 9.58
C GLU A 47 -6.23 -2.89 9.57
N ALA A 48 -5.47 -2.74 10.66
CA ALA A 48 -4.41 -1.75 10.76
C ALA A 48 -3.34 -1.93 9.67
N TYR A 49 -2.95 -3.18 9.39
CA TYR A 49 -1.96 -3.50 8.38
C TYR A 49 -2.46 -3.21 6.95
N VAL A 50 -3.69 -3.61 6.62
CA VAL A 50 -4.31 -3.34 5.32
C VAL A 50 -4.52 -1.85 5.09
N ASN A 51 -4.97 -1.11 6.12
CA ASN A 51 -5.12 0.34 6.05
C ASN A 51 -3.76 1.04 5.84
N SER A 52 -2.70 0.54 6.47
CA SER A 52 -1.35 1.07 6.26
C SER A 52 -0.87 0.86 4.82
N LYS A 53 -1.21 -0.28 4.19
CA LYS A 53 -0.91 -0.54 2.77
C LYS A 53 -1.68 0.37 1.84
N ALA A 54 -2.99 0.53 2.07
CA ALA A 54 -3.83 1.42 1.28
C ALA A 54 -3.30 2.86 1.32
N LYS A 55 -3.01 3.36 2.54
CA LYS A 55 -2.43 4.69 2.73
C LYS A 55 -1.09 4.87 2.00
N ALA A 56 -0.21 3.87 2.05
CA ALA A 56 1.06 3.93 1.35
C ALA A 56 0.89 4.00 -0.18
N CYS A 57 -0.08 3.27 -0.73
CA CYS A 57 -0.44 3.37 -2.15
C CYS A 57 -0.98 4.77 -2.52
N ASP A 58 -1.85 5.32 -1.68
CA ASP A 58 -2.44 6.65 -1.91
C ASP A 58 -1.37 7.75 -1.85
N GLU A 59 -0.42 7.66 -0.91
CA GLU A 59 0.69 8.61 -0.75
C GLU A 59 1.56 8.71 -2.01
N ILE A 60 1.80 7.59 -2.69
CA ILE A 60 2.59 7.52 -3.92
C ILE A 60 1.74 7.69 -5.18
N GLY A 61 0.43 7.85 -5.06
CA GLY A 61 -0.47 8.09 -6.18
C GLY A 61 -0.83 6.86 -7.00
N MET A 62 -0.66 5.66 -6.44
CA MET A 62 -1.21 4.40 -6.96
C MET A 62 -2.72 4.31 -6.68
N ARG A 63 -3.40 3.43 -7.40
CA ARG A 63 -4.78 3.04 -7.06
C ARG A 63 -4.74 2.03 -5.90
N SER A 64 -5.66 2.14 -4.96
CA SER A 64 -5.81 1.17 -3.88
C SER A 64 -7.27 0.75 -3.72
N LYS A 65 -7.50 -0.51 -3.35
CA LYS A 65 -8.83 -1.02 -2.98
C LYS A 65 -8.68 -2.02 -1.84
N VAL A 66 -9.58 -1.93 -0.87
CA VAL A 66 -9.70 -2.92 0.21
C VAL A 66 -11.05 -3.61 0.06
N GLU A 67 -11.01 -4.89 -0.26
CA GLU A 67 -12.19 -5.76 -0.29
C GLU A 67 -12.36 -6.41 1.06
N LYS A 68 -13.52 -6.21 1.70
CA LYS A 68 -13.84 -6.85 2.97
C LYS A 68 -14.78 -8.02 2.73
N LEU A 69 -14.41 -9.18 3.27
CA LEU A 69 -15.16 -10.42 3.23
C LEU A 69 -15.54 -10.84 4.65
N SER A 70 -16.62 -11.61 4.78
CA SER A 70 -17.08 -12.14 6.06
C SER A 70 -16.04 -13.08 6.67
N ALA A 71 -16.03 -13.22 8.00
CA ALA A 71 -15.23 -14.27 8.65
C ALA A 71 -15.67 -15.69 8.23
N GLU A 72 -16.93 -15.83 7.79
CA GLU A 72 -17.53 -17.09 7.34
C GLU A 72 -17.29 -17.38 5.85
N THR A 73 -16.43 -16.60 5.18
CA THR A 73 -16.11 -16.79 3.77
C THR A 73 -15.44 -18.16 3.55
N SER A 74 -15.97 -18.94 2.62
CA SER A 74 -15.39 -20.20 2.18
C SER A 74 -14.08 -20.00 1.41
N GLU A 75 -13.30 -21.07 1.30
CA GLU A 75 -12.12 -21.09 0.43
C GLU A 75 -12.50 -21.02 -1.07
N GLN A 76 -13.67 -21.58 -1.42
CA GLN A 76 -14.24 -21.61 -2.77
C GLN A 76 -15.01 -20.33 -3.11
#